data_AF-K0D975-F1
#
_entry.id   AF-K0D975-F1
#
_cell.length_a   1.000
_cell.length_b   1.000
_cell.length_c   1.000
_cell.angle_alpha   90.00
_cell.angle_beta   90.00
_cell.angle_gamma   90.00
#
_symmetry.space_group_name_H-M   'P 1'
#
loop_
_entity.id
_entity.type
_entity.pdbx_description
1 polymer ?
#
loop_
_entity_poly.entity_id
_entity_poly.type
_entity_poly.pdbx_seq_one_letter_code
_entity_poly.pdbx_strand_id
1 'polypeptide(L)'
;MTKNTKKLKTQTVAYGWQLVTPENTVVMDNDQGNIAIGDTSDNFRGGPFIVLKVSENEVTVADSGIFAQGVSITLDKKIIVKRRPDIEIND
;
A
#
# COMPACT_ATOMS: atom_id res chain seq x y z
N MET A 1 14.25 -13.18 -17.61
CA MET A 1 13.45 -11.95 -17.53
C MET A 1 11.96 -12.31 -17.51
N THR A 2 11.38 -12.58 -16.35
CA THR A 2 9.92 -12.55 -16.19
C THR A 2 9.55 -11.13 -15.80
N LYS A 3 9.10 -10.33 -16.78
CA LYS A 3 8.38 -9.10 -16.50
C LYS A 3 7.07 -9.51 -15.84
N ASN A 4 7.09 -9.70 -14.53
CA ASN A 4 5.87 -9.60 -13.72
C ASN A 4 5.41 -8.16 -13.92
N THR A 5 4.57 -7.93 -14.92
CA THR A 5 3.72 -6.75 -15.00
C THR A 5 2.89 -6.80 -13.73
N LYS A 6 3.40 -6.16 -12.65
CA LYS A 6 2.76 -6.04 -11.35
C LYS A 6 1.47 -5.28 -11.60
N LYS A 7 0.40 -6.02 -11.91
CA LYS A 7 -0.92 -5.45 -12.15
C LYS A 7 -1.36 -4.74 -10.88
N LEU A 8 -2.01 -3.59 -11.07
CA LEU A 8 -2.52 -2.75 -10.00
C LEU A 8 -4.02 -2.98 -9.88
N LYS A 9 -4.51 -2.94 -8.66
CA LYS A 9 -5.93 -2.86 -8.32
C LYS A 9 -6.22 -1.52 -7.65
N THR A 10 -7.46 -1.06 -7.83
CA THR A 10 -7.97 0.16 -7.21
C THR A 10 -9.17 -0.18 -6.35
N GLN A 11 -9.25 0.40 -5.16
CA GLN A 11 -10.42 0.30 -4.30
C GLN A 11 -10.71 1.64 -3.62
N THR A 12 -11.97 1.89 -3.31
CA THR A 12 -12.37 3.02 -2.47
C THR A 12 -12.35 2.60 -1.01
N VAL A 13 -11.76 3.42 -0.15
CA VAL A 13 -11.67 3.24 1.31
C VAL A 13 -12.32 4.43 2.02
N ALA A 14 -12.35 4.41 3.36
CA ALA A 14 -12.89 5.47 4.22
C ALA A 14 -12.66 6.90 3.69
N TYR A 15 -13.66 7.78 3.85
CA TYR A 15 -13.69 9.18 3.39
C TYR A 15 -13.53 9.40 1.87
N GLY A 16 -13.80 8.36 1.07
CA GLY A 16 -13.79 8.43 -0.40
C GLY A 16 -12.41 8.38 -1.02
N TRP A 17 -11.39 7.96 -0.25
CA TRP A 17 -10.04 7.81 -0.76
C TRP A 17 -9.95 6.67 -1.78
N GLN A 18 -9.23 6.91 -2.87
CA GLN A 18 -8.87 5.88 -3.84
C GLN A 18 -7.50 5.31 -3.49
N LEU A 19 -7.47 4.02 -3.18
CA LEU A 19 -6.24 3.29 -2.91
C LEU A 19 -5.86 2.43 -4.11
N VAL A 20 -4.69 2.72 -4.69
CA VAL A 20 -4.10 1.95 -5.79
C VAL A 20 -2.97 1.08 -5.24
N THR A 21 -3.14 -0.24 -5.30
CA THR A 21 -2.22 -1.23 -4.72
C THR A 21 -1.86 -2.32 -5.73
N PRO A 22 -0.76 -3.07 -5.54
CA PRO A 22 -0.49 -4.28 -6.32
C PRO A 22 -1.61 -5.32 -6.14
N GLU A 23 -1.92 -6.11 -7.18
CA GLU A 23 -2.99 -7.13 -7.14
C GLU A 23 -2.87 -8.12 -5.97
N ASN A 24 -1.64 -8.53 -5.65
CA ASN A 24 -1.31 -9.47 -4.57
C ASN A 24 -1.18 -8.78 -3.19
N THR A 25 -2.15 -7.91 -2.88
CA THR A 25 -2.26 -7.29 -1.56
C THR A 25 -3.63 -7.54 -0.96
N VAL A 26 -3.72 -7.57 0.35
CA VAL A 26 -4.98 -7.50 1.08
C VAL A 26 -5.11 -6.11 1.66
N VAL A 27 -6.30 -5.52 1.59
CA VAL A 27 -6.58 -4.23 2.22
C VAL A 27 -7.76 -4.43 3.15
N MET A 28 -7.61 -3.94 4.38
CA MET A 28 -8.65 -3.92 5.40
C MET A 28 -8.78 -2.47 5.86
N ASP A 29 -10.00 -1.95 5.92
CA ASP A 29 -10.27 -0.62 6.46
C ASP A 29 -11.44 -0.63 7.44
N ASN A 30 -11.59 0.46 8.20
CA ASN A 30 -12.70 0.66 9.11
C ASN A 30 -13.27 2.08 9.02
N ASP A 31 -14.45 2.28 9.61
CA ASP A 31 -15.17 3.57 9.57
C ASP A 31 -14.44 4.73 10.28
N GLN A 32 -13.36 4.44 11.03
CA GLN A 32 -12.53 5.43 11.70
C GLN A 32 -11.35 5.90 10.85
N GLY A 33 -11.25 5.43 9.60
CA GLY A 33 -10.18 5.80 8.68
C GLY A 33 -8.87 5.04 8.90
N ASN A 34 -8.87 3.94 9.66
CA ASN A 34 -7.69 3.09 9.76
C ASN A 34 -7.68 2.13 8.58
N ILE A 35 -6.56 2.04 7.88
CA ILE A 35 -6.37 1.15 6.73
C ILE A 35 -5.12 0.31 6.99
N ALA A 36 -5.26 -1.01 6.96
CA ALA A 36 -4.15 -1.96 6.98
C ALA A 36 -3.98 -2.57 5.59
N ILE A 37 -2.75 -2.58 5.09
CA ILE A 37 -2.38 -3.16 3.80
C ILE A 37 -1.34 -4.25 4.05
N GLY A 38 -1.67 -5.47 3.63
CA GLY A 38 -0.80 -6.63 3.70
C GLY A 38 -0.49 -7.18 2.31
N ASP A 39 0.50 -8.05 2.23
CA ASP A 39 0.90 -8.77 1.02
C ASP A 39 0.35 -10.21 1.09
N THR A 40 -0.23 -10.70 -0.01
CA THR A 40 -0.80 -12.06 -0.11
C THR A 40 0.04 -12.99 -0.99
N SER A 41 1.23 -12.56 -1.42
CA SER A 41 2.13 -13.41 -2.19
C SER A 41 2.80 -14.47 -1.31
N ASP A 42 2.92 -15.69 -1.82
CA ASP A 42 3.53 -16.84 -1.11
C ASP A 42 4.98 -16.59 -0.68
N ASN A 43 5.63 -15.58 -1.28
CA ASN A 43 7.00 -15.15 -0.95
C ASN A 43 7.06 -14.20 0.27
N PHE A 44 5.93 -13.71 0.78
CA PHE A 44 5.90 -12.77 1.89
C PHE A 44 5.72 -13.49 3.23
N ARG A 45 6.85 -13.86 3.85
CA ARG A 45 6.88 -14.46 5.19
C ARG A 45 6.77 -13.37 6.28
N GLY A 46 5.56 -12.86 6.51
CA GLY A 46 5.25 -12.07 7.71
C GLY A 46 5.93 -10.70 7.81
N GLY A 47 6.21 -10.05 6.68
CA GLY A 47 6.72 -8.67 6.70
C GLY A 47 5.68 -7.67 7.25
N PRO A 48 6.12 -6.46 7.63
CA PRO A 48 5.28 -5.47 8.30
C PRO A 48 4.14 -5.00 7.39
N PHE A 49 2.95 -4.87 7.97
CA PHE A 49 1.77 -4.27 7.35
C PHE A 49 1.99 -2.75 7.20
N ILE A 50 1.48 -2.17 6.12
CA ILE A 50 1.34 -0.71 6.05
C ILE A 50 0.08 -0.36 6.82
N VAL A 51 0.20 0.51 7.82
CA VAL A 51 -0.97 1.09 8.48
C VAL A 51 -1.06 2.56 8.07
N LEU A 52 -2.19 2.92 7.46
CA LEU A 52 -2.54 4.29 7.13
C LEU A 52 -3.66 4.74 8.05
N LYS A 53 -3.65 6.01 8.39
CA LYS A 53 -4.82 6.69 8.97
C LYS A 53 -5.22 7.83 8.06
N VAL A 54 -6.40 7.72 7.47
CA VAL A 54 -6.98 8.71 6.57
C VAL A 54 -8.06 9.51 7.30
N SER A 55 -8.20 10.78 6.93
CA SER A 55 -9.31 11.65 7.27
C SER A 55 -9.90 12.24 5.99
N GLU A 56 -10.84 13.16 6.08
CA GLU A 56 -11.35 13.84 4.89
C GLU A 56 -10.28 14.59 4.09
N ASN A 57 -9.21 15.06 4.74
CA ASN A 57 -8.23 15.98 4.13
C ASN A 57 -6.78 15.56 4.31
N GLU A 58 -6.50 14.55 5.13
CA GLU A 58 -5.15 14.17 5.51
C GLU A 58 -4.98 12.65 5.48
N VAL A 59 -3.75 12.21 5.21
CA VAL A 59 -3.33 10.82 5.34
C VAL A 59 -2.02 10.79 6.09
N THR A 60 -1.96 9.95 7.12
CA THR A 60 -0.73 9.66 7.86
C THR A 60 -0.36 8.19 7.66
N VAL A 61 0.93 7.93 7.42
CA VAL A 61 1.49 6.58 7.32
C VAL A 61 2.14 6.27 8.65
N ALA A 62 1.64 5.27 9.38
CA ALA A 62 2.37 4.75 10.53
C ALA A 62 3.56 3.93 10.00
N ASP A 63 4.73 4.16 10.59
CA ASP A 63 6.01 3.68 10.06
C ASP A 63 6.02 2.15 9.87
N SER A 64 6.10 1.72 8.62
CA SER A 64 6.37 0.34 8.25
C SER A 64 7.65 0.36 7.41
N GLY A 65 8.77 0.00 8.04
CA GLY A 65 10.12 0.26 7.52
C GLY A 65 10.44 -0.32 6.13
N ILE A 66 9.54 -1.10 5.53
CA ILE A 66 9.69 -1.68 4.18
C ILE A 66 8.94 -0.87 3.10
N PHE A 67 7.83 -0.22 3.44
CA PHE A 67 6.96 0.45 2.46
C PHE A 67 6.96 1.97 2.53
N ALA A 68 7.57 2.59 3.54
CA ALA A 68 7.62 4.06 3.69
C ALA A 68 8.17 4.80 2.45
N GLN A 69 9.06 4.15 1.67
CA GLN A 69 9.60 4.71 0.43
C GLN A 69 8.67 4.57 -0.79
N GLY A 70 7.55 3.85 -0.66
CA GLY A 70 6.67 3.46 -1.76
C GLY A 70 5.26 4.05 -1.71
N VAL A 71 4.93 4.88 -0.72
CA VAL A 71 3.60 5.50 -0.57
C VAL A 71 3.63 6.92 -1.14
N SER A 72 2.76 7.21 -2.11
CA SER A 72 2.53 8.55 -2.65
C SER A 72 1.08 8.96 -2.41
N ILE A 73 0.89 10.18 -1.89
CA ILE A 73 -0.42 10.73 -1.52
C ILE A 73 -0.61 12.03 -2.31
N THR A 74 -1.81 12.21 -2.86
CA THR A 74 -2.20 13.41 -3.61
C THR A 74 -3.47 14.04 -3.04
N LEU A 75 -3.63 15.35 -3.25
CA LEU A 75 -4.72 16.16 -2.68
C LEU A 75 -6.12 15.81 -3.25
N ASP A 76 -6.18 15.05 -4.35
CA ASP A 76 -7.40 14.53 -4.99
C ASP A 76 -7.90 13.22 -4.34
N LYS A 77 -7.54 12.99 -3.07
CA LYS A 77 -7.90 11.79 -2.31
C LYS A 77 -7.40 10.48 -2.94
N LYS A 78 -6.17 10.47 -3.45
CA LYS A 78 -5.56 9.26 -4.05
C LYS A 78 -4.27 8.85 -3.33
N ILE A 79 -4.17 7.56 -3.02
CA ILE A 79 -3.03 6.92 -2.38
C ILE A 79 -2.50 5.84 -3.32
N ILE A 80 -1.22 5.90 -3.65
CA ILE A 80 -0.56 4.92 -4.51
C ILE A 80 0.50 4.20 -3.69
N VAL A 81 0.34 2.89 -3.56
CA VAL A 81 1.29 2.02 -2.87
C VAL A 81 2.07 1.23 -3.91
N LYS A 82 3.37 1.43 -3.92
CA LYS A 82 4.31 0.69 -4.77
C LYS A 82 5.12 -0.25 -3.92
N ARG A 83 5.36 -1.46 -4.44
CA ARG A 83 6.45 -2.28 -3.90
C ARG A 83 7.75 -1.56 -4.20
N ARG A 84 8.67 -1.56 -3.23
CA ARG A 84 10.07 -1.28 -3.52
C ARG A 84 10.47 -2.19 -4.69
N PRO A 85 11.14 -1.70 -5.76
CA PRO A 85 11.89 -2.62 -6.60
C PRO A 85 12.77 -3.38 -5.62
N ASP A 86 12.69 -4.72 -5.64
CA ASP A 86 13.58 -5.54 -4.83
C ASP A 86 14.96 -4.91 -4.99
N ILE A 87 15.56 -4.44 -3.89
CA ILE A 87 16.96 -4.01 -3.99
C ILE A 87 17.63 -5.26 -4.52
N GLU A 88 18.10 -5.23 -5.76
CA GLU A 88 19.06 -6.22 -6.23
C GLU A 88 20.20 -6.10 -5.23
N ILE A 89 20.21 -6.96 -4.21
CA ILE A 89 21.42 -7.27 -3.48
C ILE A 89 22.24 -8.00 -4.52
N ASN A 90 22.96 -7.20 -5.32
CA ASN A 90 24.06 -7.70 -6.11
C ASN A 90 25.03 -8.30 -5.07
N ASP A 91 25.15 -9.63 -5.09
CA ASP A 91 26.25 -10.37 -4.46
C ASP A 91 27.59 -9.86 -5.02
#